data_AF-A0A317JBY2-F1
#
_entry.id   AF-A0A317JBY2-F1
#
_cell.length_a   1.000
_cell.length_b   1.000
_cell.length_c   1.000
_cell.angle_alpha   90.00
_cell.angle_beta   90.00
_cell.angle_gamma   90.00
#
_symmetry.space_group_name_H-M   'P 1'
#
loop_
_entity.id
_entity.type
_entity.pdbx_description
1 polymer ?
#
loop_
_entity_poly.entity_id
_entity_poly.type
_entity_poly.pdbx_seq_one_letter_code
_entity_poly.pdbx_strand_id
1 'polypeptide(L)'
;MRVLKGLGQLKTFLDQVNCSNGCLADTGFLYGMSYKDDRFYPQALEVSMILEENNIPIHTNVVGRLEFVDLIFRKMITRGVAKLYKFMDPHTQNRTLFNLAKNIRDQEVSARRNRRSYKIGEGKLKEIRRELVAVSGEAGWKAFCTTYVGDILGNEWRILEEDFGLFFIEMIEGQTSDLVPRPLLWNEMVGTMGRFGIRGPDAMILNLFMSSSLSLLITSDNDFNFSEIEDSSLEDKAVLILEESLPDQTYLNELKSEEN
;
A
#
# COMPACT_ATOMS: atom_id res chain seq x y z
N MET A 1 17.42 5.02 15.68
CA MET A 1 16.88 4.87 14.30
C MET A 1 16.74 6.23 13.65
N ARG A 2 17.20 6.42 12.41
CA ARG A 2 17.14 7.70 11.69
C ARG A 2 15.79 7.83 10.96
N VAL A 3 15.25 9.04 10.87
CA VAL A 3 14.07 9.33 10.02
C VAL A 3 14.55 10.14 8.82
N LEU A 4 14.35 9.61 7.61
CA LEU A 4 14.75 10.23 6.35
C LEU A 4 13.52 10.89 5.72
N LYS A 5 13.67 12.16 5.40
CA LYS A 5 12.69 13.00 4.70
C LYS A 5 13.25 13.37 3.33
N GLY A 6 12.75 12.69 2.32
CA GLY A 6 13.10 12.93 0.92
C GLY A 6 14.39 12.27 0.44
N LEU A 7 14.63 12.42 -0.86
CA LEU A 7 15.62 11.65 -1.61
C LEU A 7 17.07 12.03 -1.29
N GLY A 8 17.33 13.29 -0.92
CA GLY A 8 18.67 13.72 -0.54
C GLY A 8 19.17 13.00 0.72
N GLN A 9 18.30 12.87 1.73
CA GLN A 9 18.62 12.14 2.96
C GLN A 9 18.75 10.64 2.73
N LEU A 10 17.94 10.07 1.82
CA LEU A 10 18.11 8.68 1.37
C LEU A 10 19.50 8.46 0.78
N LYS A 11 19.91 9.27 -0.22
CA LYS A 11 21.23 9.11 -0.87
C LYS A 11 22.38 9.21 0.14
N THR A 12 22.36 10.22 1.01
CA THR A 12 23.36 10.35 2.08
C THR A 12 23.39 9.15 3.02
N PHE A 13 22.24 8.56 3.34
CA PHE A 13 22.18 7.36 4.17
C PHE A 13 22.80 6.15 3.45
N LEU A 14 22.47 5.95 2.17
CA LEU A 14 23.01 4.85 1.37
C LEU A 14 24.54 4.95 1.17
N ASP A 15 25.08 6.16 1.12
CA ASP A 15 26.55 6.38 1.07
C ASP A 15 27.25 6.00 2.38
N GLN A 16 26.53 6.00 3.51
CA GLN A 16 27.08 5.80 4.85
C GLN A 16 26.86 4.41 5.42
N VAL A 17 25.78 3.75 5.01
CA VAL A 17 25.30 2.50 5.61
C VAL A 17 25.18 1.42 4.55
N ASN A 18 25.79 0.27 4.81
CA ASN A 18 25.63 -0.89 3.93
C ASN A 18 24.18 -1.39 3.96
N CYS A 19 23.50 -1.27 2.82
CA CYS A 19 22.13 -1.74 2.62
C CYS A 19 22.05 -2.98 1.71
N SER A 20 23.15 -3.73 1.56
CA SER A 20 23.20 -4.91 0.67
C SER A 20 22.18 -6.00 0.99
N ASN A 21 21.73 -6.08 2.26
CA ASN A 21 20.69 -7.03 2.67
C ASN A 21 19.28 -6.59 2.26
N GLY A 22 19.13 -5.37 1.76
CA GLY A 22 17.87 -4.83 1.28
C GLY A 22 17.18 -3.83 2.20
N CYS A 23 15.96 -3.48 1.81
CA CYS A 23 15.04 -2.66 2.57
C CYS A 23 13.70 -3.38 2.79
N LEU A 24 12.99 -3.01 3.86
CA LEU A 24 11.59 -3.40 4.07
C LEU A 24 10.66 -2.35 3.45
N ALA A 25 9.75 -2.79 2.61
CA ALA A 25 8.70 -1.99 1.99
C ALA A 25 7.37 -2.21 2.72
N ASP A 26 6.82 -1.11 3.22
CA ASP A 26 5.44 -1.04 3.70
C ASP A 26 4.44 -0.89 2.54
N THR A 27 3.19 -1.23 2.80
CA THR A 27 2.06 -1.22 1.87
C THR A 27 1.92 0.10 1.12
N GLY A 28 2.15 1.23 1.80
CA GLY A 28 2.07 2.55 1.18
C GLY A 28 3.04 2.74 0.00
N PHE A 29 4.29 2.29 0.16
CA PHE A 29 5.30 2.34 -0.89
C PHE A 29 4.98 1.36 -2.02
N LEU A 30 4.61 0.11 -1.69
CA LEU A 30 4.22 -0.90 -2.69
C LEU A 30 3.06 -0.41 -3.57
N TYR A 31 2.05 0.19 -2.94
CA TYR A 31 0.92 0.76 -3.65
C TYR A 31 1.32 1.98 -4.50
N GLY A 32 2.18 2.85 -3.94
CA GLY A 32 2.75 4.00 -4.64
C GLY A 32 3.50 3.59 -5.91
N MET A 33 4.32 2.54 -5.87
CA MET A 33 5.03 2.02 -7.05
C MET A 33 4.08 1.47 -8.12
N SER A 34 2.96 0.86 -7.69
CA SER A 34 2.06 0.12 -8.58
C SER A 34 1.09 1.00 -9.36
N TYR A 35 0.76 2.20 -8.87
CA TYR A 35 -0.35 2.97 -9.43
C TYR A 35 -0.06 4.45 -9.64
N LYS A 36 -0.04 4.85 -10.92
CA LYS A 36 0.07 6.25 -11.39
C LYS A 36 -0.97 7.22 -10.81
N ASP A 37 -2.11 6.70 -10.36
CA ASP A 37 -3.18 7.50 -9.74
C ASP A 37 -2.98 7.71 -8.23
N ASP A 38 -1.89 7.19 -7.65
CA ASP A 38 -1.50 7.42 -6.28
C ASP A 38 -0.65 8.69 -6.12
N ARG A 39 -0.86 9.41 -5.02
CA ARG A 39 -0.18 10.66 -4.70
C ARG A 39 1.32 10.49 -4.44
N PHE A 40 1.76 9.29 -4.06
CA PHE A 40 3.16 8.97 -3.81
C PHE A 40 3.85 8.34 -5.02
N TYR A 41 3.14 8.09 -6.13
CA TYR A 41 3.70 7.41 -7.29
C TYR A 41 5.02 8.00 -7.81
N PRO A 42 5.13 9.33 -8.02
CA PRO A 42 6.38 9.90 -8.54
C PRO A 42 7.57 9.62 -7.62
N GLN A 43 7.41 9.87 -6.33
CA GLN A 43 8.48 9.66 -5.36
C GLN A 43 8.78 8.18 -5.15
N ALA A 44 7.76 7.31 -5.11
CA ALA A 44 7.95 5.87 -4.98
C ALA A 44 8.75 5.29 -6.15
N LEU A 45 8.48 5.78 -7.37
CA LEU A 45 9.26 5.40 -8.55
C LEU A 45 10.71 5.88 -8.46
N GLU A 46 10.94 7.14 -8.07
CA GLU A 46 12.30 7.67 -7.89
C GLU A 46 13.08 6.92 -6.81
N VAL A 47 12.43 6.57 -5.70
CA VAL A 47 13.03 5.73 -4.66
C VAL A 47 13.37 4.35 -5.21
N SER A 48 12.45 3.71 -5.94
CA SER A 48 12.71 2.40 -6.57
C SER A 48 13.93 2.44 -7.50
N MET A 49 14.06 3.48 -8.32
CA MET A 49 15.21 3.65 -9.21
C MET A 49 16.52 3.80 -8.43
N ILE A 50 16.53 4.59 -7.35
CA ILE A 50 17.70 4.73 -6.48
C ILE A 50 18.09 3.39 -5.86
N LEU A 51 17.12 2.59 -5.41
CA LEU A 51 17.40 1.27 -4.83
C LEU A 51 17.98 0.31 -5.88
N GLU A 52 17.42 0.30 -7.08
CA GLU A 52 17.90 -0.50 -8.21
C GLU A 52 19.33 -0.12 -8.60
N GLU A 53 19.62 1.18 -8.77
CA GLU A 53 20.97 1.70 -9.07
C GLU A 53 22.02 1.27 -8.03
N ASN A 54 21.61 1.09 -6.77
CA ASN A 54 22.46 0.66 -5.67
C ASN A 54 22.40 -0.85 -5.39
N ASN A 55 21.71 -1.64 -6.22
CA ASN A 55 21.49 -3.08 -6.03
C ASN A 55 20.91 -3.44 -4.65
N ILE A 56 19.97 -2.64 -4.15
CA ILE A 56 19.33 -2.85 -2.84
C ILE A 56 18.02 -3.62 -3.08
N PRO A 57 17.92 -4.89 -2.61
CA PRO A 57 16.70 -5.67 -2.79
C PRO A 57 15.55 -5.10 -1.95
N ILE A 58 14.34 -5.14 -2.52
CA ILE A 58 13.12 -4.69 -1.83
C ILE A 58 12.43 -5.91 -1.25
N HIS A 59 12.16 -5.89 0.06
CA HIS A 59 11.47 -6.96 0.76
C HIS A 59 10.12 -6.50 1.29
N THR A 60 9.15 -7.39 1.40
CA THR A 60 7.96 -7.18 2.23
C THR A 60 7.60 -8.43 3.01
N ASN A 61 6.61 -8.35 3.89
CA ASN A 61 6.16 -9.46 4.72
C ASN A 61 4.68 -9.79 4.47
N VAL A 62 4.18 -10.77 5.22
CA VAL A 62 2.78 -11.20 5.15
C VAL A 62 1.78 -10.06 5.39
N VAL A 63 2.10 -9.10 6.28
CA VAL A 63 1.24 -7.95 6.56
C VAL A 63 1.17 -7.04 5.34
N GLY A 64 2.33 -6.66 4.78
CA GLY A 64 2.40 -5.82 3.59
C GLY A 64 1.67 -6.46 2.40
N ARG A 65 1.83 -7.77 2.19
CA ARG A 65 1.08 -8.53 1.16
C ARG A 65 -0.43 -8.47 1.39
N LEU A 66 -0.90 -8.77 2.61
CA LEU A 66 -2.33 -8.78 2.93
C LEU A 66 -2.98 -7.41 2.75
N GLU A 67 -2.32 -6.36 3.26
CA GLU A 67 -2.83 -5.00 3.14
C GLU A 67 -2.80 -4.50 1.69
N PHE A 68 -1.74 -4.82 0.93
CA PHE A 68 -1.68 -4.49 -0.49
C PHE A 68 -2.82 -5.14 -1.28
N VAL A 69 -3.03 -6.44 -1.11
CA VAL A 69 -4.12 -7.18 -1.76
C VAL A 69 -5.49 -6.61 -1.37
N ASP A 70 -5.70 -6.24 -0.11
CA ASP A 70 -6.94 -5.60 0.34
C ASP A 70 -7.14 -4.20 -0.28
N LEU A 71 -6.07 -3.41 -0.43
CA LEU A 71 -6.16 -2.13 -1.15
C LEU A 71 -6.55 -2.32 -2.61
N ILE A 72 -5.99 -3.33 -3.29
CA ILE A 72 -6.34 -3.63 -4.68
C ILE A 72 -7.78 -4.08 -4.76
N PHE A 73 -8.19 -4.99 -3.87
CA PHE A 73 -9.56 -5.44 -3.76
C PHE A 73 -10.53 -4.26 -3.63
N ARG A 74 -10.30 -3.37 -2.66
CA ARG A 74 -11.14 -2.19 -2.45
C ARG A 74 -11.15 -1.27 -3.66
N LYS A 75 -10.00 -1.05 -4.32
CA LYS A 75 -9.90 -0.26 -5.57
C LYS A 75 -10.73 -0.89 -6.70
N MET A 76 -10.65 -2.20 -6.87
CA MET A 76 -11.34 -2.92 -7.93
C MET A 76 -12.86 -2.97 -7.70
N ILE A 77 -13.30 -3.15 -6.44
CA ILE A 77 -14.72 -3.00 -6.10
C ILE A 77 -15.21 -1.57 -6.37
N THR A 78 -14.47 -0.53 -5.98
CA THR A 78 -14.81 0.87 -6.31
C THR A 78 -15.05 1.05 -7.81
N ARG A 79 -14.09 0.61 -8.63
CA ARG A 79 -14.16 0.69 -10.11
C ARG A 79 -15.33 -0.12 -10.67
N GLY A 80 -15.56 -1.33 -10.15
CA GLY A 80 -16.66 -2.18 -10.55
C GLY A 80 -18.03 -1.54 -10.27
N VAL A 81 -18.19 -0.92 -9.10
CA VAL A 81 -19.45 -0.25 -8.72
C VAL A 81 -19.68 1.02 -9.54
N ALA A 82 -18.63 1.80 -9.79
CA ALA A 82 -18.73 2.97 -10.66
C ALA A 82 -19.05 2.60 -12.12
N LYS A 83 -18.57 1.45 -12.60
CA LYS A 83 -18.97 0.89 -13.90
C LYS A 83 -20.42 0.41 -13.87
N LEU A 84 -20.83 -0.32 -12.83
CA LEU A 84 -22.19 -0.82 -12.67
C LEU A 84 -23.22 0.32 -12.74
N TYR A 85 -22.95 1.46 -12.10
CA TYR A 85 -23.79 2.65 -12.15
C TYR A 85 -24.19 3.06 -13.58
N LYS A 86 -23.29 2.92 -14.56
CA LYS A 86 -23.56 3.29 -15.96
C LYS A 86 -24.64 2.43 -16.62
N PHE A 87 -24.89 1.24 -16.09
CA PHE A 87 -25.85 0.27 -16.60
C PHE A 87 -27.12 0.19 -15.73
N MET A 88 -27.19 0.96 -14.64
CA MET A 88 -28.37 1.00 -13.79
C MET A 88 -29.39 2.00 -14.34
N ASP A 89 -30.64 1.58 -14.43
CA ASP A 89 -31.74 2.51 -14.71
C ASP A 89 -32.06 3.34 -13.44
N PRO A 90 -32.09 4.68 -13.52
CA PRO A 90 -32.47 5.56 -12.41
C PRO A 90 -33.86 5.27 -11.82
N HIS A 91 -34.72 4.60 -12.57
CA HIS A 91 -36.05 4.17 -12.17
C HIS A 91 -36.09 2.73 -11.61
N THR A 92 -34.92 2.08 -11.42
CA THR A 92 -34.82 0.75 -10.81
C THR A 92 -35.44 0.69 -9.41
N GLN A 93 -35.92 -0.51 -9.05
CA GLN A 93 -36.56 -0.77 -7.74
C GLN A 93 -35.60 -0.60 -6.54
N ASN A 94 -34.27 -0.69 -6.72
CA ASN A 94 -33.32 -0.45 -5.63
C ASN A 94 -32.61 0.92 -5.75
N ARG A 95 -33.33 1.94 -5.30
CA ARG A 95 -32.84 3.33 -5.23
C ARG A 95 -31.66 3.49 -4.27
N THR A 96 -31.54 2.63 -3.26
CA THR A 96 -30.41 2.64 -2.31
C THR A 96 -29.11 2.28 -3.02
N LEU A 97 -29.09 1.14 -3.74
CA LEU A 97 -27.94 0.71 -4.52
C LEU A 97 -27.58 1.72 -5.61
N PHE A 98 -28.59 2.29 -6.29
CA PHE A 98 -28.36 3.31 -7.32
C PHE A 98 -27.64 4.54 -6.75
N ASN A 99 -28.14 5.09 -5.63
CA ASN A 99 -27.53 6.24 -4.97
C ASN A 99 -26.13 5.93 -4.44
N LEU A 100 -25.92 4.73 -3.91
CA LEU A 100 -24.63 4.26 -3.44
C LEU A 100 -23.61 4.21 -4.59
N ALA A 101 -23.99 3.59 -5.71
CA ALA A 101 -23.14 3.47 -6.89
C ALA A 101 -22.84 4.84 -7.52
N LYS A 102 -23.84 5.73 -7.56
CA LYS A 102 -23.67 7.13 -7.99
C LYS A 102 -22.65 7.87 -7.12
N ASN A 103 -22.81 7.81 -5.80
CA ASN A 103 -21.91 8.48 -4.87
C ASN A 103 -20.47 8.01 -5.02
N ILE A 104 -20.27 6.69 -5.13
CA ILE A 104 -18.95 6.09 -5.34
C ILE A 104 -18.35 6.55 -6.67
N ARG A 105 -19.14 6.55 -7.76
CA ARG A 105 -18.70 7.05 -9.06
C ARG A 105 -18.27 8.51 -8.99
N ASP A 106 -19.05 9.36 -8.34
CA ASP A 106 -18.78 10.80 -8.26
C ASP A 106 -17.51 11.07 -7.43
N GLN A 107 -17.31 10.33 -6.34
CA GLN A 107 -16.08 10.38 -5.55
C GLN A 107 -14.86 9.86 -6.32
N GLU A 108 -15.00 8.77 -7.08
CA GLU A 108 -13.92 8.26 -7.92
C GLU A 108 -13.51 9.27 -8.99
N VAL A 109 -14.48 9.88 -9.68
CA VAL A 109 -14.22 10.93 -10.69
C VAL A 109 -13.56 12.14 -10.05
N SER A 110 -14.03 12.58 -8.88
CA SER A 110 -13.41 13.68 -8.14
C SER A 110 -11.97 13.36 -7.74
N ALA A 111 -11.70 12.15 -7.23
CA ALA A 111 -10.36 11.76 -6.82
C ALA A 111 -9.40 11.68 -8.00
N ARG A 112 -9.82 11.12 -9.14
CA ARG A 112 -9.01 11.11 -10.38
C ARG A 112 -8.64 12.50 -10.85
N ARG A 113 -9.59 13.45 -10.84
CA ARG A 113 -9.32 14.87 -11.16
C ARG A 113 -8.29 15.51 -10.22
N ASN A 114 -8.21 15.01 -8.99
CA ASN A 114 -7.27 15.47 -7.97
C ASN A 114 -6.02 14.57 -7.82
N ARG A 115 -5.76 13.66 -8.77
CA ARG A 115 -4.63 12.70 -8.71
C ARG A 115 -4.58 11.89 -7.41
N ARG A 116 -5.74 11.44 -6.97
CA ARG A 116 -5.88 10.58 -5.80
C ARG A 116 -6.58 9.30 -6.19
N SER A 117 -6.11 8.22 -5.59
CA SER A 117 -6.71 6.91 -5.74
C SER A 117 -7.88 6.77 -4.76
N TYR A 118 -9.12 6.82 -5.25
CA TYR A 118 -10.28 6.57 -4.40
C TYR A 118 -10.51 5.07 -4.20
N LYS A 119 -10.59 4.66 -2.93
CA LYS A 119 -10.86 3.29 -2.49
C LYS A 119 -11.95 3.37 -1.45
N ILE A 120 -13.02 2.60 -1.61
CA ILE A 120 -14.07 2.52 -0.60
C ILE A 120 -13.50 1.92 0.70
N GLY A 121 -13.96 2.39 1.86
CA GLY A 121 -13.63 1.79 3.14
C GLY A 121 -14.43 0.50 3.41
N GLU A 122 -14.06 -0.24 4.45
CA GLU A 122 -14.69 -1.51 4.83
C GLU A 122 -16.20 -1.37 5.08
N GLY A 123 -16.64 -0.31 5.79
CA GLY A 123 -18.06 -0.09 6.04
C GLY A 123 -18.87 0.09 4.76
N LYS A 124 -18.31 0.80 3.78
CA LYS A 124 -18.93 1.04 2.47
C LYS A 124 -18.94 -0.24 1.63
N LEU A 125 -17.88 -1.04 1.68
CA LEU A 125 -17.82 -2.36 1.06
C LEU A 125 -18.92 -3.29 1.59
N LYS A 126 -19.11 -3.34 2.92
CA LYS A 126 -20.19 -4.13 3.55
C LYS A 126 -21.58 -3.67 3.10
N GLU A 127 -21.77 -2.35 3.00
CA GLU A 127 -23.01 -1.76 2.48
C GLU A 127 -23.28 -2.19 1.03
N ILE A 128 -22.31 -2.05 0.13
CA ILE A 128 -22.41 -2.46 -1.28
C ILE A 128 -22.76 -3.94 -1.39
N ARG A 129 -22.04 -4.80 -0.67
CA ARG A 129 -22.30 -6.25 -0.69
C ARG A 129 -23.73 -6.54 -0.27
N ARG A 130 -24.20 -5.94 0.84
CA ARG A 130 -25.57 -6.13 1.33
C ARG A 130 -26.60 -5.72 0.29
N GLU A 131 -26.44 -4.55 -0.32
CA GLU A 131 -27.40 -4.06 -1.32
C GLU A 131 -27.37 -4.89 -2.62
N LEU A 132 -26.18 -5.33 -3.08
CA LEU A 132 -26.07 -6.21 -4.26
C LEU A 132 -26.70 -7.59 -4.00
N VAL A 133 -26.46 -8.17 -2.83
CA VAL A 133 -27.08 -9.45 -2.42
C VAL A 133 -28.59 -9.30 -2.32
N ALA A 134 -29.10 -8.17 -1.82
CA ALA A 134 -30.54 -7.92 -1.76
C ALA A 134 -31.20 -7.88 -3.16
N VAL A 135 -30.48 -7.40 -4.18
CA VAL A 135 -31.01 -7.29 -5.56
C VAL A 135 -30.81 -8.56 -6.38
N SER A 136 -29.68 -9.25 -6.19
CA SER A 136 -29.21 -10.28 -7.12
C SER A 136 -28.80 -11.60 -6.43
N GLY A 137 -29.00 -11.70 -5.12
CA GLY A 137 -28.57 -12.82 -4.30
C GLY A 137 -27.05 -12.91 -4.17
N GLU A 138 -26.59 -13.92 -3.41
CA GLU A 138 -25.16 -14.23 -3.27
C GLU A 138 -24.50 -14.58 -4.62
N ALA A 139 -25.26 -15.15 -5.57
CA ALA A 139 -24.77 -15.45 -6.90
C ALA A 139 -24.39 -14.17 -7.67
N GLY A 140 -25.19 -13.09 -7.56
CA GLY A 140 -24.88 -11.82 -8.20
C GLY A 140 -23.68 -11.11 -7.59
N TRP A 141 -23.51 -11.18 -6.26
CA TRP A 141 -22.27 -10.69 -5.62
C TRP A 141 -21.04 -11.47 -6.08
N LYS A 142 -21.11 -12.80 -6.13
CA LYS A 142 -20.02 -13.63 -6.65
C LYS A 142 -19.69 -13.30 -8.10
N ALA A 143 -20.70 -13.19 -8.97
CA ALA A 143 -20.51 -12.82 -10.37
C ALA A 143 -19.86 -11.42 -10.52
N PHE A 144 -20.29 -10.46 -9.70
CA PHE A 144 -19.68 -9.14 -9.63
C PHE A 144 -18.19 -9.23 -9.24
N CYS A 145 -17.86 -9.98 -8.17
CA CYS A 145 -16.48 -10.19 -7.75
C CYS A 145 -15.65 -10.90 -8.84
N THR A 146 -16.17 -11.96 -9.45
CA THR A 146 -15.46 -12.66 -10.55
C THR A 146 -15.19 -11.72 -11.72
N THR A 147 -16.13 -10.84 -12.05
CA THR A 147 -16.02 -9.92 -13.20
C THR A 147 -15.04 -8.79 -12.96
N TYR A 148 -15.04 -8.19 -11.76
CA TYR A 148 -14.29 -6.96 -11.49
C TYR A 148 -13.05 -7.16 -10.60
N VAL A 149 -12.96 -8.26 -9.88
CA VAL A 149 -11.86 -8.56 -8.96
C VAL A 149 -11.12 -9.80 -9.43
N GLY A 150 -11.78 -10.96 -9.45
CA GLY A 150 -11.29 -12.24 -9.98
C GLY A 150 -9.76 -12.43 -9.92
N ASP A 151 -9.19 -12.72 -11.09
CA ASP A 151 -7.75 -12.99 -11.24
C ASP A 151 -6.86 -11.75 -11.11
N ILE A 152 -7.45 -10.55 -11.04
CA ILE A 152 -6.69 -9.30 -10.94
C ILE A 152 -5.90 -9.25 -9.64
N LEU A 153 -6.43 -9.77 -8.52
CA LEU A 153 -5.69 -9.78 -7.26
C LEU A 153 -4.38 -10.58 -7.35
N GLY A 154 -4.44 -11.77 -7.96
CA GLY A 154 -3.25 -12.60 -8.15
C GLY A 154 -2.27 -11.99 -9.15
N ASN A 155 -2.79 -11.38 -10.23
CA ASN A 155 -1.95 -10.74 -11.24
C ASN A 155 -1.21 -9.52 -10.69
N GLU A 156 -1.89 -8.65 -9.95
CA GLU A 156 -1.28 -7.44 -9.38
C GLU A 156 -0.18 -7.77 -8.36
N TRP A 157 -0.39 -8.82 -7.55
CA TRP A 157 0.66 -9.30 -6.65
C TRP A 157 1.87 -9.87 -7.41
N ARG A 158 1.62 -10.68 -8.44
CA ARG A 158 2.67 -11.28 -9.25
C ARG A 158 3.52 -10.23 -9.99
N ILE A 159 2.91 -9.14 -10.46
CA ILE A 159 3.64 -8.01 -11.04
C ILE A 159 4.65 -7.44 -10.05
N LEU A 160 4.30 -7.30 -8.76
CA LEU A 160 5.26 -6.86 -7.75
C LEU A 160 6.44 -7.83 -7.58
N GLU A 161 6.18 -9.14 -7.55
CA GLU A 161 7.24 -10.14 -7.38
C GLU A 161 8.13 -10.28 -8.62
N GLU A 162 7.53 -10.35 -9.81
CA GLU A 162 8.22 -10.66 -11.06
C GLU A 162 8.79 -9.42 -11.74
N ASP A 163 8.00 -8.33 -11.83
CA ASP A 163 8.39 -7.15 -12.62
C ASP A 163 9.11 -6.10 -11.76
N PHE A 164 8.77 -5.98 -10.48
CA PHE A 164 9.42 -5.06 -9.54
C PHE A 164 10.48 -5.72 -8.64
N GLY A 165 10.71 -7.04 -8.80
CA GLY A 165 11.74 -7.77 -8.05
C GLY A 165 11.52 -7.79 -6.53
N LEU A 166 10.25 -7.79 -6.08
CA LEU A 166 9.90 -7.81 -4.66
C LEU A 166 10.16 -9.19 -4.04
N PHE A 167 10.99 -9.23 -3.00
CA PHE A 167 11.25 -10.43 -2.21
C PHE A 167 10.25 -10.55 -1.04
N PHE A 168 9.73 -11.76 -0.81
CA PHE A 168 8.80 -12.01 0.28
C PHE A 168 9.49 -12.65 1.49
N ILE A 169 9.30 -12.05 2.66
CA ILE A 169 9.75 -12.58 3.95
C ILE A 169 8.60 -13.35 4.60
N GLU A 170 8.66 -14.67 4.51
CA GLU A 170 7.77 -15.59 5.22
C GLU A 170 8.42 -15.97 6.55
N MET A 171 7.99 -15.33 7.64
CA MET A 171 8.48 -15.62 9.00
C MET A 171 7.33 -15.98 9.91
N ILE A 172 7.45 -17.12 10.60
CA ILE A 172 6.53 -17.55 11.66
C ILE A 172 7.12 -17.14 13.01
N GLU A 173 6.27 -16.92 14.02
CA GLU A 173 6.69 -16.61 15.39
C GLU A 173 7.78 -17.58 15.88
N GLY A 174 8.83 -17.03 16.50
CA GLY A 174 9.95 -17.80 17.04
C GLY A 174 10.98 -18.30 16.01
N GLN A 175 10.73 -18.13 14.70
CA GLN A 175 11.71 -18.49 13.67
C GLN A 175 12.80 -17.44 13.50
N THR A 176 13.96 -17.87 13.02
CA THR A 176 15.10 -17.02 12.67
C THR A 176 15.60 -17.37 11.27
N SER A 177 16.23 -16.42 10.59
CA SER A 177 16.93 -16.60 9.32
C SER A 177 18.14 -15.65 9.26
N ASP A 178 18.98 -15.77 8.22
CA ASP A 178 20.09 -14.84 8.01
C ASP A 178 19.60 -13.39 7.87
N LEU A 179 18.40 -13.21 7.31
CA LEU A 179 17.76 -11.90 7.16
C LEU A 179 17.06 -11.44 8.46
N VAL A 180 16.62 -12.39 9.30
CA VAL A 180 15.89 -12.13 10.54
C VAL A 180 16.56 -12.91 11.68
N PRO A 181 17.73 -12.43 12.17
CA PRO A 181 18.53 -13.17 13.15
C PRO A 181 17.90 -13.19 14.54
N ARG A 182 17.00 -12.25 14.84
CA ARG A 182 16.23 -12.23 16.09
C ARG A 182 14.81 -12.76 15.86
N PRO A 183 14.31 -13.66 16.70
CA PRO A 183 12.98 -14.21 16.53
C PRO A 183 11.92 -13.12 16.68
N LEU A 184 10.88 -13.19 15.85
CA LEU A 184 9.70 -12.33 16.03
C LEU A 184 8.86 -12.89 17.16
N LEU A 185 8.62 -12.09 18.20
CA LEU A 185 7.80 -12.47 19.35
C LEU A 185 6.54 -11.60 19.43
N TRP A 186 5.39 -12.23 19.67
CA TRP A 186 4.11 -11.52 19.77
C TRP A 186 4.08 -10.51 20.92
N ASN A 187 4.70 -10.86 22.06
CA ASN A 187 4.77 -9.98 23.23
C ASN A 187 5.57 -8.70 22.96
N GLU A 188 6.60 -8.76 22.11
CA GLU A 188 7.38 -7.58 21.71
C GLU A 188 6.57 -6.68 20.79
N MET A 189 5.79 -7.26 19.87
CA MET A 189 4.85 -6.50 19.04
C MET A 189 3.79 -5.80 19.91
N VAL A 190 3.18 -6.51 20.87
CA VAL A 190 2.21 -5.91 21.80
C VAL A 190 2.85 -4.81 22.64
N GLY A 191 4.09 -5.00 23.11
CA GLY A 191 4.85 -3.97 23.79
C GLY A 191 5.11 -2.75 22.92
N THR A 192 5.43 -2.96 21.63
CA THR A 192 5.63 -1.91 20.63
C THR A 192 4.34 -1.11 20.41
N MET A 193 3.19 -1.78 20.26
CA MET A 193 1.88 -1.13 20.18
C MET A 193 1.61 -0.26 21.42
N GLY A 194 1.81 -0.82 22.62
CA GLY A 194 1.57 -0.10 23.87
C GLY A 194 2.50 1.09 24.09
N ARG A 195 3.76 0.97 23.67
CA ARG A 195 4.79 2.01 23.83
C ARG A 195 4.59 3.16 22.86
N PHE A 196 4.25 2.88 21.60
CA PHE A 196 4.19 3.89 20.54
C PHE A 196 2.78 4.28 20.11
N GLY A 197 1.74 3.60 20.62
CA GLY A 197 0.35 3.88 20.28
C GLY A 197 -0.03 3.51 18.84
N ILE A 198 0.76 2.67 18.17
CA ILE A 198 0.54 2.24 16.79
C ILE A 198 -0.30 0.96 16.70
N ARG A 199 -0.92 0.73 15.54
CA ARG A 199 -1.80 -0.43 15.34
C ARG A 199 -0.99 -1.71 15.13
N GLY A 200 -1.65 -2.86 15.28
CA GLY A 200 -1.03 -4.18 15.16
C GLY A 200 -0.24 -4.40 13.86
N PRO A 201 -0.79 -4.10 12.67
CA PRO A 201 -0.06 -4.21 11.40
C PRO A 201 1.25 -3.39 11.41
N ASP A 202 1.16 -2.13 11.79
CA ASP A 202 2.30 -1.19 11.84
C ASP A 202 3.36 -1.67 12.86
N ALA A 203 2.93 -2.13 14.02
CA ALA A 203 3.80 -2.71 15.04
C ALA A 203 4.48 -4.00 14.57
N MET A 204 3.81 -4.83 13.77
CA MET A 204 4.40 -6.05 13.23
C MET A 204 5.45 -5.75 12.16
N ILE A 205 5.21 -4.75 11.31
CA ILE A 205 6.20 -4.25 10.35
C ILE A 205 7.42 -3.71 11.10
N LEU A 206 7.20 -2.88 12.12
CA LEU A 206 8.29 -2.33 12.92
C LEU A 206 9.06 -3.42 13.67
N ASN A 207 8.37 -4.39 14.26
CA ASN A 207 9.00 -5.51 14.97
C ASN A 207 9.88 -6.35 14.03
N LEU A 208 9.37 -6.67 12.83
CA LEU A 208 10.18 -7.33 11.80
C LEU A 208 11.38 -6.49 11.41
N PHE A 209 11.19 -5.20 11.16
CA PHE A 209 12.26 -4.31 10.76
C PHE A 209 13.36 -4.25 11.83
N MET A 210 13.01 -4.04 13.09
CA MET A 210 13.96 -4.01 14.21
C MET A 210 14.70 -5.34 14.36
N SER A 211 14.01 -6.47 14.17
CA SER A 211 14.56 -7.82 14.35
C SER A 211 15.35 -8.34 13.15
N SER A 212 15.26 -7.67 12.01
CA SER A 212 15.96 -8.01 10.77
C SER A 212 17.35 -7.39 10.63
N SER A 213 18.14 -7.89 9.68
CA SER A 213 19.38 -7.28 9.22
C SER A 213 19.17 -6.22 8.12
N LEU A 214 17.91 -5.84 7.85
CA LEU A 214 17.56 -4.76 6.90
C LEU A 214 17.86 -3.40 7.52
N SER A 215 18.49 -2.50 6.77
CA SER A 215 18.93 -1.18 7.26
C SER A 215 17.92 -0.08 6.96
N LEU A 216 16.99 -0.31 6.04
CA LEU A 216 16.03 0.69 5.57
C LEU A 216 14.60 0.15 5.61
N LEU A 217 13.67 0.94 6.16
CA LEU A 217 12.23 0.77 6.04
C LEU A 217 11.67 1.92 5.20
N ILE A 218 10.81 1.63 4.23
CA ILE A 218 10.18 2.64 3.37
C ILE A 218 8.67 2.58 3.57
N THR A 219 8.08 3.71 3.94
CA THR A 219 6.64 3.83 4.24
C THR A 219 6.08 5.17 3.79
N SER A 220 4.77 5.25 3.64
CA SER A 220 4.05 6.52 3.49
C SER A 220 3.34 6.96 4.77
N ASP A 221 3.47 6.19 5.85
CA ASP A 221 2.78 6.45 7.11
C ASP A 221 3.67 7.26 8.06
N ASN A 222 3.13 8.41 8.49
CA ASN A 222 3.83 9.32 9.41
C ASN A 222 3.88 8.77 10.84
N ASP A 223 3.08 7.75 11.16
CA ASP A 223 3.13 7.07 12.45
C ASP A 223 4.50 6.39 12.68
N PHE A 224 5.29 6.18 11.62
CA PHE A 224 6.66 5.67 11.71
C PHE A 224 7.74 6.73 12.02
N ASN A 225 7.34 7.96 12.34
CA ASN A 225 8.26 9.02 12.74
C ASN A 225 8.78 8.82 14.18
N PHE A 226 9.58 7.77 14.36
CA PHE A 226 10.10 7.34 15.66
C PHE A 226 11.46 7.96 15.98
N SER A 227 11.63 9.26 15.75
CA SER A 227 12.88 9.98 16.02
C SER A 227 13.36 9.89 17.47
N GLU A 228 12.47 9.51 18.40
CA GLU A 228 12.72 9.38 19.83
C GLU A 228 13.12 7.95 20.28
N ILE A 229 13.25 6.97 19.38
CA ILE A 229 13.75 5.64 19.77
C ILE A 229 15.27 5.69 19.96
N GLU A 230 15.66 5.95 21.21
CA GLU A 230 17.01 5.78 21.73
C GLU A 230 17.28 4.29 21.98
N ASP A 231 17.71 3.59 20.95
CA ASP A 231 18.22 2.22 21.02
C ASP A 231 19.47 2.13 20.15
N SER A 232 20.62 1.88 20.79
CA SER A 232 21.92 1.78 20.12
C SER A 232 21.95 0.62 19.10
N SER A 233 21.07 -0.37 19.24
CA SER A 233 20.93 -1.45 18.25
C SER A 233 20.28 -1.00 16.93
N LEU A 234 19.77 0.24 16.87
CA LEU A 234 19.11 0.82 15.71
C LEU A 234 19.91 1.98 15.08
N GLU A 235 21.20 2.13 15.39
CA GLU A 235 22.06 3.19 14.84
C GLU A 235 22.22 3.13 13.32
N ASP A 236 22.29 1.91 12.78
CA ASP A 236 22.40 1.62 11.33
C ASP A 236 21.05 1.47 10.63
N LYS A 237 19.94 1.74 11.34
CA LYS A 237 18.59 1.64 10.78
C LYS A 237 17.99 3.00 10.50
N ALA A 238 17.28 3.09 9.38
CA ALA A 238 16.54 4.26 8.97
C ALA A 238 15.13 3.94 8.47
N VAL A 239 14.23 4.89 8.66
CA VAL A 239 12.88 4.90 8.07
C VAL A 239 12.81 6.06 7.07
N LEU A 240 12.56 5.75 5.80
CA LEU A 240 12.18 6.74 4.79
C LEU A 240 10.66 6.90 4.78
N ILE A 241 10.21 8.11 5.04
CA ILE A 241 8.79 8.47 4.96
C ILE A 241 8.56 9.22 3.65
N LEU A 242 7.68 8.69 2.80
CA LEU A 242 7.28 9.32 1.55
C LEU A 242 6.43 10.57 1.84
N GLU A 243 6.67 11.61 1.07
CA GLU A 243 5.98 12.89 1.12
C GLU A 243 5.12 13.06 -0.14
N GLU A 244 3.92 13.65 0.02
CA GLU A 244 3.07 13.91 -1.14
C GLU A 244 3.77 14.88 -2.10
N SER A 245 4.12 14.43 -3.29
CA SER A 245 4.66 15.29 -4.34
C SER A 245 3.55 16.18 -4.90
N LEU A 246 3.74 17.50 -4.89
CA LEU A 246 2.87 18.42 -5.63
C LEU A 246 3.02 18.14 -7.14
N PRO A 247 1.92 18.18 -7.92
CA PRO A 247 1.95 17.80 -9.32
C PRO A 247 2.86 18.72 -10.16
N ASP A 248 3.81 18.13 -10.89
CA ASP A 248 4.57 18.84 -11.92
C ASP A 248 3.68 19.21 -13.13
N GLN A 249 3.89 20.41 -13.68
CA GLN A 249 3.10 21.01 -14.76
C GLN A 249 3.25 20.26 -16.09
N THR A 250 4.37 19.56 -16.29
CA THR A 250 4.67 18.79 -17.50
C THR A 250 3.69 17.62 -17.68
N TYR A 251 3.39 16.89 -16.60
CA TYR A 251 2.45 15.76 -16.59
C TYR A 251 0.98 16.20 -16.73
N LEU A 252 0.65 17.46 -16.40
CA LEU A 252 -0.71 18.01 -16.63
C LEU A 252 -1.02 18.17 -18.13
N ASN A 253 0.00 18.26 -18.98
CA ASN A 253 -0.17 18.46 -20.41
C ASN A 253 -0.37 17.13 -21.17
N GLU A 254 0.23 16.03 -20.70
CA GLU A 254 0.07 14.69 -21.30
C GLU A 254 -1.34 14.13 -21.09
N LEU A 255 -1.94 14.30 -19.91
CA LEU A 255 -3.30 13.81 -19.61
C LEU A 255 -4.41 14.51 -20.42
N LYS A 256 -4.23 15.80 -20.77
CA LYS A 256 -5.17 16.51 -21.66
C LYS A 256 -5.19 15.93 -23.08
N SER A 257 -4.17 15.17 -23.45
CA SER A 257 -4.10 14.49 -24.75
C SER A 257 -4.77 13.11 -24.74
N GLU A 258 -4.93 12.47 -23.59
CA GLU A 258 -5.65 11.19 -23.44
C GLU A 258 -7.17 11.37 -23.22
N GLU A 259 -7.64 12.59 -22.94
CA GLU A 259 -9.07 12.95 -22.83
C GLU A 259 -9.73 13.36 -24.17
N ASN A 260 -8.96 13.39 -25.28
CA ASN A 260 -9.45 13.61 -26.65
C ASN A 260 -9.39 12.33 -27.50
#